data_AF-A0A524Q2D1-F1
#
_entry.id   AF-A0A524Q2D1-F1
#
_cell.length_a   1.000
_cell.length_b   1.000
_cell.length_c   1.000
_cell.angle_alpha   90.00
_cell.angle_beta   90.00
_cell.angle_gamma   90.00
#
_symmetry.space_group_name_H-M   'P 1'
#
loop_
_entity.id
_entity.type
_entity.pdbx_description
1 polymer ?
#
loop_
_entity_poly.entity_id
_entity_poly.type
_entity_poly.pdbx_seq_one_letter_code
_entity_poly.pdbx_strand_id
1 'polypeptide(L)'
;MVVREWRVDPRSGDLNVDALDQLLGERTKLVCFPHVSNIVGSVNDVNAITAKAHAVGAMVCVDGVAAVAHHLPDVKALGVDFYLFSVYKMYG
;
A
#
# COMPACT_ATOMS: atom_id res chain seq x y z
N MET A 1 -15.60 -7.46 12.31
CA MET A 1 -14.52 -6.80 11.56
C MET A 1 -15.14 -5.76 10.65
N VAL A 2 -14.66 -4.52 10.64
CA VAL A 2 -15.15 -3.46 9.75
C VAL A 2 -14.09 -3.20 8.69
N VAL A 3 -14.47 -3.22 7.42
CA VAL A 3 -13.59 -2.88 6.29
C VAL A 3 -14.02 -1.52 5.75
N ARG A 4 -13.06 -0.61 5.60
CA ARG A 4 -13.27 0.70 4.97
C ARG A 4 -12.47 0.72 3.68
N GLU A 5 -13.11 1.13 2.60
CA GLU A 5 -12.48 1.22 1.29
C GLU A 5 -11.75 2.55 1.14
N TRP A 6 -10.47 2.49 0.77
CA TRP A 6 -9.72 3.63 0.27
C TRP A 6 -9.91 3.73 -1.24
N ARG A 7 -10.78 4.65 -1.64
CA ARG A 7 -11.20 4.78 -3.04
C ARG A 7 -10.14 5.50 -3.87
N VAL A 8 -9.88 4.95 -5.04
CA VAL A 8 -9.07 5.59 -6.08
C VAL A 8 -9.81 6.77 -6.70
N ASP A 9 -9.06 7.72 -7.25
CA ASP A 9 -9.62 8.76 -8.11
C ASP A 9 -10.23 8.11 -9.37
N PRO A 10 -11.50 8.37 -9.70
CA PRO A 10 -12.18 7.70 -10.82
C PRO A 10 -11.69 8.16 -12.20
N ARG A 11 -10.89 9.23 -12.28
CA ARG A 11 -10.32 9.76 -13.52
C ARG A 11 -8.88 9.29 -13.70
N SER A 12 -8.06 9.35 -12.66
CA SER A 12 -6.64 8.95 -12.76
C SER A 12 -6.38 7.50 -12.39
N GLY A 13 -7.23 6.88 -11.56
CA GLY A 13 -7.02 5.54 -11.01
C GLY A 13 -6.00 5.49 -9.86
N ASP A 14 -5.53 6.65 -9.38
CA ASP A 14 -4.53 6.74 -8.31
C ASP A 14 -5.16 6.75 -6.93
N LEU A 15 -4.39 6.31 -5.94
CA LEU A 15 -4.74 6.47 -4.54
C LEU A 15 -4.30 7.85 -4.05
N ASN A 16 -5.25 8.64 -3.54
CA ASN A 16 -4.94 9.91 -2.90
C ASN A 16 -4.52 9.67 -1.44
N VAL A 17 -3.24 9.90 -1.15
CA VAL A 17 -2.63 9.73 0.19
C VAL A 17 -3.29 10.64 1.24
N ASP A 18 -3.77 11.83 0.88
CA ASP A 18 -4.46 12.72 1.82
C ASP A 18 -5.87 12.20 2.15
N ALA A 19 -6.51 11.50 1.21
CA ALA A 19 -7.82 10.88 1.48
C ALA A 19 -7.71 9.71 2.48
N LEU A 20 -6.52 9.12 2.64
CA LEU A 20 -6.27 8.09 3.65
C LEU A 20 -6.44 8.64 5.06
N ASP A 21 -6.12 9.91 5.32
CA ASP A 21 -6.20 10.50 6.66
C ASP A 21 -7.61 10.45 7.25
N GLN A 22 -8.63 10.57 6.40
CA GLN A 22 -10.05 10.45 6.80
C GLN A 22 -10.45 9.00 7.15
N LEU A 23 -9.64 8.03 6.72
CA LEU A 23 -9.84 6.61 6.97
C LEU A 23 -9.10 6.09 8.21
N LEU A 24 -8.06 6.81 8.64
CA LEU A 24 -7.24 6.47 9.79
C LEU A 24 -7.86 6.94 11.12
N GLY A 25 -7.52 6.24 12.19
CA GLY A 25 -7.94 6.54 13.56
C GLY A 25 -7.60 5.40 14.52
N GLU A 26 -7.88 5.57 15.81
CA GLU A 26 -7.46 4.65 16.89
C GLU A 26 -7.98 3.20 16.73
N ARG A 27 -9.08 3.03 15.98
CA ARG A 27 -9.67 1.72 15.67
C ARG A 27 -9.06 1.05 14.44
N THR A 28 -8.27 1.76 13.64
CA THR A 28 -7.61 1.20 12.47
C THR A 28 -6.51 0.25 12.93
N LYS A 29 -6.56 -1.00 12.46
CA LYS A 29 -5.60 -2.03 12.85
C LYS A 29 -4.65 -2.42 11.72
N LEU A 30 -5.10 -2.28 10.48
CA LEU A 30 -4.34 -2.68 9.30
C LEU A 30 -4.70 -1.78 8.13
N VAL A 31 -3.69 -1.34 7.39
CA VAL A 31 -3.81 -0.61 6.12
C VAL A 31 -3.21 -1.48 5.03
N CYS A 32 -4.01 -1.77 3.98
CA CYS A 32 -3.59 -2.60 2.85
C CYS A 32 -3.66 -1.81 1.54
N PHE A 33 -2.60 -1.83 0.74
CA PHE A 33 -2.55 -1.14 -0.55
C PHE A 33 -1.46 -1.73 -1.47
N PRO A 34 -1.55 -1.56 -2.79
CA PRO A 34 -0.50 -2.01 -3.70
C PRO A 34 0.70 -1.05 -3.72
N HIS A 35 1.92 -1.56 -3.87
CA HIS A 35 3.10 -0.72 -4.16
C HIS A 35 2.98 -0.12 -5.56
N VAL A 36 2.53 -0.92 -6.53
CA VAL A 36 2.29 -0.48 -7.91
C VAL A 36 0.89 -0.90 -8.34
N SER A 37 0.10 0.05 -8.85
CA SER A 37 -1.22 -0.22 -9.40
C SER A 37 -1.12 -1.19 -10.58
N ASN A 38 -1.88 -2.28 -10.53
CA ASN A 38 -1.99 -3.22 -11.64
C ASN A 38 -2.92 -2.75 -12.77
N ILE A 39 -3.67 -1.64 -12.57
CA ILE A 39 -4.57 -1.05 -13.56
C ILE A 39 -3.87 0.07 -14.32
N VAL A 40 -3.30 1.04 -13.60
CA VAL A 40 -2.74 2.27 -14.19
C VAL A 40 -1.21 2.37 -14.08
N GLY A 41 -0.56 1.42 -13.39
CA GLY A 41 0.90 1.36 -13.29
C GLY A 41 1.53 2.40 -12.36
N SER A 42 0.74 3.25 -11.70
CA SER A 42 1.26 4.25 -10.77
C SER A 42 1.91 3.60 -9.54
N VAL A 43 3.00 4.21 -9.10
CA VAL A 43 3.76 3.80 -7.91
C VAL A 43 3.22 4.59 -6.71
N ASN A 44 2.73 3.89 -5.70
CA ASN A 44 2.31 4.51 -4.45
C ASN A 44 3.53 4.81 -3.58
N ASP A 45 3.54 5.97 -2.91
CA ASP A 45 4.58 6.31 -1.93
C ASP A 45 4.38 5.47 -0.66
N VAL A 46 4.96 4.28 -0.65
CA VAL A 46 4.87 3.33 0.46
C VAL A 46 5.38 3.95 1.75
N ASN A 47 6.45 4.74 1.72
CA ASN A 47 7.02 5.35 2.93
C ASN A 47 6.03 6.33 3.57
N ALA A 48 5.45 7.21 2.76
CA ALA A 48 4.48 8.19 3.24
C ALA A 48 3.22 7.53 3.81
N ILE A 49 2.72 6.49 3.15
CA ILE A 49 1.53 5.74 3.59
C ILE A 49 1.83 4.97 4.88
N THR A 50 2.99 4.30 4.95
CA THR A 50 3.42 3.57 6.14
C THR A 50 3.53 4.51 7.34
N ALA A 51 4.17 5.66 7.18
CA ALA A 51 4.32 6.65 8.26
C ALA A 51 2.96 7.12 8.80
N LYS A 52 1.98 7.39 7.92
CA LYS A 52 0.61 7.77 8.32
C LYS A 52 -0.10 6.65 9.08
N ALA A 53 0.00 5.41 8.61
CA ALA A 53 -0.63 4.26 9.27
C ALA A 53 -0.02 3.99 10.66
N HIS A 54 1.31 4.03 10.76
CA HIS A 54 2.03 3.84 12.02
C HIS A 54 1.75 4.95 13.03
N ALA A 55 1.52 6.19 12.57
CA ALA A 55 1.17 7.32 13.44
C ALA A 55 -0.14 7.10 14.22
N VAL A 56 -1.05 6.24 13.73
CA VAL A 56 -2.28 5.83 14.44
C VAL A 56 -2.19 4.44 15.08
N GLY A 57 -0.99 3.83 15.08
CA GLY A 57 -0.75 2.48 15.62
C GLY A 57 -1.30 1.34 14.77
N ALA A 58 -1.60 1.57 13.50
CA ALA A 58 -2.03 0.53 12.56
C ALA A 58 -0.82 -0.16 11.93
N MET A 59 -0.95 -1.45 11.62
CA MET A 59 0.04 -2.17 10.81
C MET A 59 -0.17 -1.91 9.31
N VAL A 60 0.83 -2.21 8.51
CA VAL A 60 0.86 -1.98 7.06
C VAL A 60 1.14 -3.26 6.29
N CYS A 61 0.28 -3.58 5.33
CA CYS A 61 0.46 -4.69 4.40
C CYS A 61 0.48 -4.18 2.96
N VAL A 62 1.59 -4.38 2.28
CA VAL A 62 1.78 -3.92 0.91
C VAL A 62 1.71 -5.08 -0.08
N ASP A 63 0.89 -4.92 -1.11
CA ASP A 63 0.89 -5.81 -2.29
C ASP A 63 1.94 -5.32 -3.30
N GLY A 64 3.07 -6.03 -3.35
CA GLY A 64 4.16 -5.80 -4.27
C GLY A 64 4.13 -6.65 -5.54
N VAL A 65 3.05 -7.39 -5.84
CA VAL A 65 3.01 -8.32 -6.98
C VAL A 65 3.38 -7.64 -8.31
N ALA A 66 2.94 -6.40 -8.53
CA ALA A 66 3.29 -5.63 -9.72
C ALA A 66 4.64 -4.89 -9.62
N ALA A 67 5.23 -4.79 -8.42
CA ALA A 67 6.46 -4.05 -8.17
C ALA A 67 7.71 -4.93 -8.25
N VAL A 68 7.68 -6.12 -7.65
CA VAL A 68 8.88 -6.97 -7.47
C VAL A 68 9.47 -7.45 -8.80
N ALA A 69 8.65 -7.57 -9.85
CA ALA A 69 9.10 -7.90 -11.20
C ALA A 69 10.10 -6.87 -11.77
N HIS A 70 10.07 -5.62 -11.27
CA HIS A 70 10.89 -4.52 -11.75
C HIS A 70 11.98 -4.10 -10.76
N HIS A 71 11.73 -4.26 -9.46
CA HIS A 71 12.67 -3.86 -8.42
C HIS A 71 12.47 -4.69 -7.14
N LEU A 72 13.56 -5.18 -6.56
CA LEU A 72 13.52 -5.85 -5.26
C LEU A 72 13.38 -4.80 -4.15
N PRO A 73 12.29 -4.79 -3.37
CA PRO A 73 12.04 -3.76 -2.38
C PRO A 73 12.96 -3.92 -1.15
N ASP A 74 13.50 -2.80 -0.65
CA ASP A 74 14.07 -2.74 0.69
C ASP A 74 12.95 -2.57 1.72
N VAL A 75 12.39 -3.70 2.16
CA VAL A 75 11.26 -3.71 3.11
C VAL A 75 11.57 -3.04 4.45
N LYS A 76 12.85 -2.98 4.85
CA LYS A 76 13.26 -2.29 6.08
C LYS A 76 13.24 -0.79 5.89
N ALA A 77 13.78 -0.31 4.77
CA ALA A 77 13.70 1.10 4.41
C ALA A 77 12.25 1.55 4.21
N LEU A 78 11.38 0.67 3.69
CA LEU A 78 9.96 0.93 3.50
C LEU A 78 9.14 0.96 4.81
N GLY A 79 9.68 0.40 5.89
CA GLY A 79 9.03 0.34 7.20
C GLY A 79 7.75 -0.51 7.24
N VAL A 80 7.50 -1.35 6.23
CA VAL A 80 6.26 -2.14 6.13
C VAL A 80 6.27 -3.33 7.11
N ASP A 81 5.10 -3.68 7.65
CA ASP A 81 4.97 -4.86 8.53
C ASP A 81 4.84 -6.16 7.72
N PHE A 82 4.17 -6.08 6.57
CA PHE A 82 4.03 -7.18 5.62
C PHE A 82 4.24 -6.68 4.20
N TYR A 83 5.03 -7.43 3.42
CA TYR A 83 5.19 -7.19 1.99
C TYR A 83 4.93 -8.49 1.24
N LEU A 84 3.87 -8.51 0.44
CA LEU A 84 3.42 -9.68 -0.29
C LEU A 84 3.85 -9.55 -1.76
N PHE A 85 4.30 -10.64 -2.35
CA PHE A 85 4.51 -10.72 -3.79
C PHE A 85 4.27 -12.15 -4.27
N SER A 86 4.18 -12.32 -5.58
CA SER A 86 3.94 -13.62 -6.20
C SER A 86 5.05 -13.95 -7.19
N VAL A 87 5.63 -15.13 -7.02
CA VAL A 87 6.76 -15.61 -7.83
C VAL A 87 6.40 -15.76 -9.31
N TYR A 88 5.15 -16.13 -9.65
CA TYR A 88 4.69 -16.24 -11.04
C TYR A 88 4.74 -14.91 -11.82
N LYS A 89 4.80 -13.76 -11.14
CA LYS A 89 5.00 -12.44 -11.76
C LYS A 89 6.47 -12.03 -11.86
N MET A 90 7.38 -12.85 -11.34
CA MET A 90 8.84 -12.65 -11.38
C MET A 90 9.52 -13.58 -12.38
N TYR A 91 8.87 -13.86 -13.51
CA TYR A 91 9.36 -14.78 -14.55
C TYR A 91 9.44 -16.27 -14.17
N GLY A 92 8.92 -16.68 -13.00
CA GLY A 92 8.82 -18.08 -12.59
C GLY A 92 9.92 -18.52 -11.64
#